data_AF-A0A425D0K0-F1
#
_entry.id   AF-A0A425D0K0-F1
#
_cell.length_a   1.000
_cell.length_b   1.000
_cell.length_c   1.000
_cell.angle_alpha   90.00
_cell.angle_beta   90.00
_cell.angle_gamma   90.00
#
_symmetry.space_group_name_H-M   'P 1'
#
loop_
_entity.id
_entity.type
_entity.pdbx_description
1 polymer ?
#
loop_
_entity_poly.entity_id
_entity_poly.type
_entity_poly.pdbx_seq_one_letter_code
_entity_poly.pdbx_strand_id
1 'polypeptide(L)'
;MRDIRQLDQAYAESTDASLVIRQHAILVNVALEGLLSTITSWLAMKCAGLKPTVETALASFARAERPRDEFEQVRNVQTAVTRLHVQVSGIRGMLMTLLDDEADLCMMHLTKLAQSLDQQVVDLDEVESVLETHLQDVFGTLASISMLLSKIDNTQRMVDLAWTSKRNYLLVVDMSLKFMFLGILVTHLWTGMFGQNLESHVKEDSMWFAATFGGCSIWIVGFYVVVYVYFKSKNIALSWRKPGFVPPED
;
A
#
# COMPACT_ATOMS: atom_id res chain seq x y z
N MET A 1 -71.66 -23.92 4.53
CA MET A 1 -71.72 -22.48 4.86
C MET A 1 -71.14 -22.32 6.26
N ARG A 2 -69.86 -21.93 6.35
CA ARG A 2 -69.20 -21.63 7.63
C ARG A 2 -69.56 -20.19 7.98
N ASP A 3 -70.07 -20.00 9.20
CA ASP A 3 -70.69 -18.78 9.67
C ASP A 3 -69.72 -17.58 9.62
N ILE A 4 -70.04 -16.61 8.76
CA ILE A 4 -69.25 -15.37 8.58
C ILE A 4 -69.26 -14.54 9.88
N ARG A 5 -70.25 -14.77 10.76
CA ARG A 5 -70.35 -14.18 12.10
C ARG A 5 -69.27 -14.68 13.08
N GLN A 6 -68.73 -15.88 12.88
CA GLN A 6 -67.64 -16.39 13.73
C GLN A 6 -66.29 -15.76 13.39
N LEU A 7 -66.11 -15.28 12.14
CA LEU A 7 -64.91 -14.53 11.74
C LEU A 7 -64.92 -13.11 12.32
N ASP A 8 -66.08 -12.44 12.37
CA ASP A 8 -66.22 -11.14 13.03
C ASP A 8 -66.03 -11.23 14.55
N GLN A 9 -66.52 -12.31 15.19
CA GLN A 9 -66.27 -12.54 16.62
C GLN A 9 -64.79 -12.84 16.91
N ALA A 10 -64.11 -13.58 16.04
CA ALA A 10 -62.66 -13.81 16.17
C ALA A 10 -61.81 -12.55 15.90
N TYR A 11 -62.31 -11.61 15.08
CA TYR A 11 -61.66 -10.32 14.84
C TYR A 11 -61.95 -9.30 15.95
N ALA A 12 -63.15 -9.34 16.56
CA ALA A 12 -63.52 -8.49 17.68
C ALA A 12 -62.86 -8.88 19.02
N GLU A 13 -62.45 -10.15 19.17
CA GLU A 13 -61.62 -10.62 20.30
C GLU A 13 -60.11 -10.45 20.08
N SER A 14 -59.67 -10.08 18.87
CA SER A 14 -58.26 -9.76 18.63
C SER A 14 -57.99 -8.35 19.15
N THR A 15 -57.52 -8.29 20.40
CA THR A 15 -57.09 -7.12 21.14
C THR A 15 -56.35 -6.13 20.22
N ASP A 16 -56.82 -4.89 20.09
CA ASP A 16 -56.16 -3.80 19.34
C ASP A 16 -54.67 -3.67 19.69
N ALA A 17 -54.30 -4.03 20.93
CA ALA A 17 -52.92 -4.15 21.38
C ALA A 17 -52.08 -5.09 20.49
N SER A 18 -52.58 -6.26 20.09
CA SER A 18 -51.83 -7.24 19.28
C SER A 18 -51.46 -6.73 17.88
N LEU A 19 -52.32 -5.88 17.29
CA LEU A 19 -52.12 -5.33 15.95
C LEU A 19 -51.13 -4.15 15.98
N VAL A 20 -51.27 -3.27 16.98
CA VAL A 20 -50.31 -2.21 17.27
C VAL A 20 -48.93 -2.79 17.58
N ILE A 21 -48.87 -3.92 18.29
CA ILE A 21 -47.61 -4.54 18.73
C ILE A 21 -46.91 -5.28 17.58
N ARG A 22 -47.66 -5.92 16.68
CA ARG A 22 -47.09 -6.40 15.41
C ARG A 22 -46.48 -5.27 14.58
N GLN A 23 -47.15 -4.11 14.50
CA GLN A 23 -46.60 -2.93 13.84
C GLN A 23 -45.32 -2.41 14.49
N HIS A 24 -45.25 -2.38 15.83
CA HIS A 24 -44.07 -1.91 16.55
C HIS A 24 -42.86 -2.85 16.41
N ALA A 25 -43.09 -4.17 16.38
CA ALA A 25 -42.03 -5.17 16.18
C ALA A 25 -41.41 -5.06 14.77
N ILE A 26 -42.25 -4.89 13.75
CA ILE A 26 -41.82 -4.64 12.38
C ILE A 26 -41.02 -3.32 12.31
N LEU A 27 -41.43 -2.29 13.06
CA LEU A 27 -40.75 -1.00 13.09
C LEU A 27 -39.32 -1.06 13.65
N VAL A 28 -39.05 -1.89 14.66
CA VAL A 28 -37.71 -2.03 15.24
C VAL A 28 -36.75 -2.74 14.29
N ASN A 29 -37.19 -3.83 13.64
CA ASN A 29 -36.35 -4.54 12.66
C ASN A 29 -36.09 -3.69 11.42
N VAL A 30 -37.11 -2.96 10.92
CA VAL A 30 -36.95 -2.02 9.80
C VAL A 30 -36.01 -0.86 10.19
N ALA A 31 -36.05 -0.39 11.44
CA ALA A 31 -35.11 0.63 11.91
C ALA A 31 -33.67 0.11 11.98
N LEU A 32 -33.46 -1.14 12.44
CA LEU A 32 -32.15 -1.78 12.50
C LEU A 32 -31.58 -2.01 11.09
N GLU A 33 -32.37 -2.58 10.19
CA GLU A 33 -32.01 -2.77 8.78
C GLU A 33 -31.69 -1.42 8.11
N GLY A 34 -32.49 -0.39 8.38
CA GLY A 34 -32.23 0.96 7.91
C GLY A 34 -30.90 1.54 8.43
N LEU A 35 -30.58 1.33 9.69
CA LEU A 35 -29.30 1.76 10.29
C LEU A 35 -28.11 0.99 9.71
N LEU A 36 -28.18 -0.34 9.65
CA LEU A 36 -27.15 -1.19 9.07
C LEU A 36 -26.91 -0.84 7.61
N SER A 37 -27.98 -0.73 6.81
CA SER A 37 -27.92 -0.31 5.41
C SER A 37 -27.30 1.08 5.24
N THR A 38 -27.59 2.01 6.15
CA THR A 38 -26.97 3.34 6.14
C THR A 38 -25.47 3.26 6.44
N ILE A 39 -25.06 2.46 7.42
CA ILE A 39 -23.65 2.29 7.81
C ILE A 39 -22.86 1.60 6.69
N THR A 40 -23.37 0.50 6.13
CA THR A 40 -22.72 -0.22 5.02
C THR A 40 -22.62 0.65 3.78
N SER A 41 -23.69 1.39 3.42
CA SER A 41 -23.69 2.34 2.31
C SER A 41 -22.69 3.48 2.53
N TRP A 42 -22.60 4.01 3.75
CA TRP A 42 -21.63 5.05 4.10
C TRP A 42 -20.18 4.56 4.00
N LEU A 43 -19.90 3.35 4.49
CA LEU A 43 -18.59 2.70 4.40
C LEU A 43 -18.20 2.45 2.93
N ALA A 44 -19.12 1.92 2.14
CA ALA A 44 -18.93 1.69 0.71
C ALA A 44 -18.65 3.00 -0.03
N MET A 45 -19.40 4.07 0.25
CA MET A 45 -19.20 5.39 -0.35
C MET A 45 -17.82 5.98 0.02
N LYS A 46 -17.41 5.87 1.29
CA LYS A 46 -16.08 6.30 1.75
C LYS A 46 -14.95 5.55 1.04
N CYS A 47 -15.08 4.23 0.92
CA CYS A 47 -14.12 3.40 0.21
C CYS A 47 -14.07 3.76 -1.29
N ALA A 48 -15.23 3.93 -1.93
CA ALA A 48 -15.34 4.32 -3.33
C ALA A 48 -14.74 5.71 -3.62
N GLY A 49 -14.86 6.67 -2.70
CA GLY A 49 -14.23 7.99 -2.82
C GLY A 49 -12.71 7.96 -2.62
N LEU A 50 -12.19 7.08 -1.76
CA LEU A 50 -10.75 6.95 -1.54
C LEU A 50 -10.04 6.24 -2.68
N LYS A 51 -10.67 5.23 -3.30
CA LYS A 51 -10.08 4.43 -4.38
C LYS A 51 -9.43 5.26 -5.51
N PRO A 52 -10.12 6.22 -6.16
CA PRO A 52 -9.51 7.04 -7.22
C PRO A 52 -8.41 7.96 -6.67
N THR A 53 -8.54 8.42 -5.42
CA THR A 53 -7.50 9.23 -4.75
C THR A 53 -6.22 8.42 -4.54
N VAL A 54 -6.34 7.14 -4.15
CA VAL A 54 -5.22 6.20 -4.04
C VAL A 54 -4.59 5.97 -5.40
N GLU A 55 -5.38 5.62 -6.42
CA GLU A 55 -4.87 5.29 -7.75
C GLU A 55 -4.17 6.48 -8.41
N THR A 56 -4.70 7.70 -8.25
CA THR A 56 -4.06 8.92 -8.76
C THR A 56 -2.78 9.28 -8.01
N ALA A 57 -2.76 9.19 -6.68
CA ALA A 57 -1.55 9.40 -5.89
C ALA A 57 -0.46 8.35 -6.18
N LEU A 58 -0.87 7.11 -6.43
CA LEU A 58 0.04 6.03 -6.81
C LEU A 58 0.64 6.24 -8.20
N ALA A 59 -0.20 6.67 -9.16
CA ALA A 59 0.23 6.96 -10.52
C ALA A 59 1.17 8.17 -10.58
N SER A 60 0.94 9.21 -9.77
CA SER A 60 1.87 10.35 -9.66
C SER A 60 3.18 9.91 -9.02
N PHE A 61 3.13 9.15 -7.92
CA PHE A 61 4.31 8.65 -7.22
C PHE A 61 5.18 7.71 -8.08
N ALA A 62 4.56 6.83 -8.88
CA ALA A 62 5.27 5.91 -9.76
C ALA A 62 5.99 6.61 -10.93
N ARG A 63 5.45 7.76 -11.40
CA ARG A 63 6.05 8.56 -12.48
C ARG A 63 7.07 9.57 -11.97
N ALA A 64 6.97 9.97 -10.71
CA ALA A 64 7.80 11.01 -10.13
C ALA A 64 9.25 10.55 -10.05
N GLU A 65 10.12 11.23 -10.81
CA GLU A 65 11.55 10.89 -10.84
C GLU A 65 12.30 11.37 -9.58
N ARG A 66 11.67 12.30 -8.83
CA ARG A 66 12.07 12.76 -7.50
C ARG A 66 10.84 13.03 -6.61
N PRO A 67 10.17 12.00 -6.06
CA PRO A 67 8.98 12.23 -5.26
C PRO A 67 9.37 12.83 -3.91
N ARG A 68 9.01 14.09 -3.65
CA ARG A 68 9.09 14.66 -2.30
C ARG A 68 7.69 14.92 -1.78
N ASP A 69 6.94 15.71 -2.52
CA ASP A 69 5.57 16.07 -2.17
C ASP A 69 4.61 14.89 -2.42
N GLU A 70 4.89 14.06 -3.42
CA GLU A 70 4.14 12.85 -3.75
C GLU A 70 4.30 11.77 -2.66
N PHE A 71 5.44 11.74 -1.96
CA PHE A 71 5.63 10.83 -0.83
C PHE A 71 4.73 11.22 0.34
N GLU A 72 4.60 12.53 0.62
CA GLU A 72 3.67 13.04 1.62
C GLU A 72 2.23 12.77 1.22
N GLN A 73 1.87 12.94 -0.05
CA GLN A 73 0.53 12.61 -0.57
C GLN A 73 0.20 11.12 -0.40
N VAL A 74 1.09 10.22 -0.83
CA VAL A 74 0.90 8.76 -0.67
C VAL A 74 0.81 8.40 0.81
N ARG A 75 1.65 8.99 1.67
CA ARG A 75 1.60 8.74 3.12
C ARG A 75 0.31 9.25 3.77
N ASN A 76 -0.19 10.41 3.36
CA ASN A 76 -1.46 10.95 3.83
C ASN A 76 -2.62 10.04 3.40
N VAL A 77 -2.63 9.58 2.15
CA VAL A 77 -3.62 8.65 1.63
C VAL A 77 -3.52 7.30 2.35
N GLN A 78 -2.32 6.74 2.53
CA GLN A 78 -2.09 5.51 3.28
C GLN A 78 -2.64 5.61 4.71
N THR A 79 -2.38 6.71 5.40
CA THR A 79 -2.88 6.94 6.76
C THR A 79 -4.41 7.00 6.78
N ALA A 80 -5.03 7.63 5.78
CA ALA A 80 -6.49 7.68 5.66
C ALA A 80 -7.09 6.29 5.40
N VAL A 81 -6.50 5.49 4.50
CA VAL A 81 -6.94 4.11 4.22
C VAL A 81 -6.77 3.22 5.45
N THR A 82 -5.65 3.31 6.17
CA THR A 82 -5.41 2.55 7.40
C THR A 82 -6.41 2.92 8.50
N ARG A 83 -6.73 4.21 8.66
CA ARG A 83 -7.76 4.64 9.62
C ARG A 83 -9.12 4.05 9.27
N LEU A 84 -9.50 4.07 7.99
CA LEU A 84 -10.74 3.47 7.52
C LEU A 84 -10.75 1.96 7.77
N HIS A 85 -9.65 1.26 7.48
CA HIS A 85 -9.51 -0.18 7.74
C HIS A 85 -9.76 -0.53 9.22
N VAL A 86 -9.15 0.20 10.15
CA VAL A 86 -9.35 -0.02 11.60
C VAL A 86 -10.80 0.23 12.01
N GLN A 87 -11.44 1.29 11.49
CA GLN A 87 -12.84 1.60 11.77
C GLN A 87 -13.77 0.49 11.26
N VAL A 88 -13.61 0.05 10.00
CA VAL A 88 -14.42 -1.02 9.40
C VAL A 88 -14.19 -2.34 10.12
N SER A 89 -12.95 -2.65 10.49
CA SER A 89 -12.62 -3.86 11.25
C SER A 89 -13.25 -3.86 12.65
N GLY A 90 -13.37 -2.69 13.29
CA GLY A 90 -14.07 -2.53 14.56
C GLY A 90 -15.57 -2.78 14.41
N ILE A 91 -16.21 -2.16 13.40
CA ILE A 91 -17.63 -2.37 13.08
C ILE A 91 -17.91 -3.84 12.80
N ARG A 92 -17.08 -4.49 11.98
CA ARG A 92 -17.15 -5.94 11.72
C ARG A 92 -17.07 -6.75 13.01
N GLY A 93 -16.12 -6.42 13.90
CA GLY A 93 -15.96 -7.11 15.18
C GLY A 93 -17.22 -7.01 16.04
N MET A 94 -17.81 -5.81 16.12
CA MET A 94 -19.06 -5.59 16.85
C MET A 94 -20.23 -6.37 16.24
N LEU A 95 -20.39 -6.35 14.91
CA LEU A 95 -21.44 -7.10 14.22
C LEU A 95 -21.28 -8.62 14.42
N MET A 96 -20.05 -9.14 14.40
CA MET A 96 -19.77 -10.55 14.69
C MET A 96 -20.15 -10.91 16.13
N THR A 97 -19.75 -10.10 17.11
CA THR A 97 -20.12 -10.34 18.51
C THR A 97 -21.63 -10.31 18.71
N LEU A 98 -22.35 -9.45 17.98
CA LEU A 98 -23.80 -9.38 18.03
C LEU A 98 -24.47 -10.59 17.37
N LEU A 99 -23.92 -11.09 16.28
CA LEU A 99 -24.41 -12.29 15.60
C LEU A 99 -24.15 -13.57 16.42
N ASP A 100 -23.06 -13.61 17.18
CA ASP A 100 -22.69 -14.78 18.00
C ASP A 100 -23.52 -14.92 19.29
N ASP A 101 -24.13 -13.83 19.80
CA ASP A 101 -24.87 -13.84 21.07
C ASP A 101 -26.39 -13.95 20.84
N GLU A 102 -26.91 -15.17 21.03
CA GLU A 102 -28.36 -15.46 20.94
C GLU A 102 -29.20 -14.61 21.91
N ALA A 103 -28.66 -14.22 23.07
CA ALA A 103 -29.39 -13.38 24.02
C ALA A 103 -29.49 -11.94 23.52
N ASP A 104 -28.44 -11.39 22.91
CA ASP A 104 -28.48 -10.06 22.29
C ASP A 104 -29.41 -10.04 21.06
N LEU A 105 -29.39 -11.10 20.24
CA LEU A 105 -30.35 -11.29 19.13
C LEU A 105 -31.80 -11.38 19.63
N CYS A 106 -32.05 -12.10 20.73
CA CYS A 106 -33.37 -12.14 21.37
C CYS A 106 -33.79 -10.77 21.92
N MET A 107 -32.85 -10.03 22.51
CA MET A 107 -33.10 -8.69 23.05
C MET A 107 -33.36 -7.67 21.95
N MET A 108 -32.92 -7.87 20.70
CA MET A 108 -33.31 -7.02 19.57
C MET A 108 -34.80 -7.09 19.25
N HIS A 109 -35.47 -8.19 19.58
CA HIS A 109 -36.93 -8.33 19.51
C HIS A 109 -37.63 -7.81 20.78
N LEU A 110 -37.26 -6.61 21.25
CA LEU A 110 -37.83 -5.94 22.44
C LEU A 110 -39.37 -5.90 22.44
N THR A 111 -40.01 -5.88 21.27
CA THR A 111 -41.47 -5.80 21.16
C THR A 111 -42.17 -7.15 21.33
N LYS A 112 -41.53 -8.28 21.01
CA LYS A 112 -42.10 -9.63 21.23
C LYS A 112 -41.94 -10.06 22.70
N LEU A 113 -40.83 -9.70 23.33
CA LEU A 113 -40.54 -10.04 24.74
C LEU A 113 -41.46 -9.31 25.73
N ALA A 114 -42.00 -8.14 25.34
CA ALA A 114 -42.92 -7.36 26.18
C ALA A 114 -44.32 -7.98 26.34
N GLN A 115 -44.68 -9.04 25.61
CA GLN A 115 -46.06 -9.54 25.61
C GLN A 115 -46.28 -11.06 25.74
N SER A 116 -45.31 -11.95 25.51
CA SER A 116 -45.52 -13.40 25.66
C SER A 116 -44.81 -13.99 26.88
N LEU A 117 -45.60 -14.40 27.88
CA LEU A 117 -45.21 -15.39 28.91
C LEU A 117 -45.00 -16.80 28.32
N ASP A 118 -45.18 -16.97 27.01
CA ASP A 118 -44.92 -18.21 26.30
C ASP A 118 -43.67 -18.07 25.44
N GLN A 119 -42.60 -18.65 25.94
CA GLN A 119 -41.26 -18.67 25.37
C GLN A 119 -41.20 -19.72 24.26
N GLN A 120 -42.05 -19.60 23.25
CA GLN A 120 -42.00 -20.43 22.05
C GLN A 120 -41.51 -19.61 20.86
N VAL A 121 -40.22 -19.82 20.58
CA VAL A 121 -39.57 -19.62 19.27
C VAL A 121 -39.92 -18.28 18.63
N VAL A 122 -39.33 -17.22 19.16
CA VAL A 122 -39.12 -16.03 18.36
C VAL A 122 -38.23 -16.46 17.19
N ASP A 123 -38.75 -16.51 15.97
CA ASP A 123 -37.95 -16.73 14.75
C ASP A 123 -36.83 -15.69 14.72
N LEU A 124 -35.61 -16.13 15.05
CA LEU A 124 -34.38 -15.34 15.05
C LEU A 124 -33.77 -15.29 13.64
N ASP A 125 -34.09 -16.28 12.82
CA ASP A 125 -33.65 -16.48 11.44
C ASP A 125 -33.77 -15.21 10.57
N GLU A 126 -34.83 -14.41 10.77
CA GLU A 126 -35.05 -13.17 10.00
C GLU A 126 -34.01 -12.08 10.33
N VAL A 127 -33.72 -11.85 11.62
CA VAL A 127 -32.73 -10.86 12.04
C VAL A 127 -31.31 -11.34 11.78
N GLU A 128 -31.06 -12.64 11.98
CA GLU A 128 -29.80 -13.30 11.68
C GLU A 128 -29.45 -13.14 10.19
N SER A 129 -30.39 -13.43 9.28
CA SER A 129 -30.18 -13.31 7.84
C SER A 129 -29.90 -11.87 7.37
N VAL A 130 -30.58 -10.88 7.94
CA VAL A 130 -30.33 -9.46 7.66
C VAL A 130 -28.95 -9.05 8.16
N LEU A 131 -28.58 -9.46 9.38
CA LEU A 131 -27.28 -9.15 9.97
C LEU A 131 -26.14 -9.82 9.18
N GLU A 132 -26.30 -11.08 8.78
CA GLU A 132 -25.35 -11.85 7.98
C GLU A 132 -25.10 -11.19 6.61
N THR A 133 -26.16 -10.76 5.93
CA THR A 133 -26.05 -10.06 4.64
C THR A 133 -25.22 -8.78 4.75
N HIS A 134 -25.52 -7.94 5.74
CA HIS A 134 -24.77 -6.69 5.94
C HIS A 134 -23.34 -6.92 6.45
N LEU A 135 -23.15 -7.95 7.27
CA LEU A 135 -21.83 -8.38 7.71
C LEU A 135 -20.98 -8.81 6.51
N GLN A 136 -21.55 -9.56 5.55
CA GLN A 136 -20.89 -9.93 4.30
C GLN A 136 -20.50 -8.72 3.44
N ASP A 137 -21.37 -7.70 3.35
CA ASP A 137 -21.03 -6.43 2.68
C ASP A 137 -19.84 -5.71 3.34
N VAL A 138 -19.79 -5.72 4.68
CA VAL A 138 -18.66 -5.18 5.45
C VAL A 138 -17.38 -5.95 5.16
N PHE A 139 -17.43 -7.29 5.06
CA PHE A 139 -16.27 -8.10 4.64
C PHE A 139 -15.78 -7.75 3.24
N GLY A 140 -16.69 -7.60 2.26
CA GLY A 140 -16.33 -7.20 0.90
C GLY A 140 -15.65 -5.82 0.86
N THR A 141 -16.16 -4.89 1.66
CA THR A 141 -15.56 -3.55 1.79
C THR A 141 -14.18 -3.61 2.44
N LEU A 142 -14.02 -4.40 3.51
CA LEU A 142 -12.73 -4.58 4.20
C LEU A 142 -11.69 -5.24 3.28
N ALA A 143 -12.07 -6.25 2.51
CA ALA A 143 -11.21 -6.88 1.52
C ALA A 143 -10.73 -5.87 0.46
N SER A 144 -11.63 -5.02 -0.03
CA SER A 144 -11.28 -3.95 -0.98
C SER A 144 -10.28 -2.95 -0.40
N ILE A 145 -10.45 -2.55 0.88
CA ILE A 145 -9.52 -1.67 1.59
C ILE A 145 -8.14 -2.33 1.75
N SER A 146 -8.10 -3.62 2.12
CA SER A 146 -6.86 -4.38 2.23
C SER A 146 -6.10 -4.49 0.92
N MET A 147 -6.82 -4.66 -0.21
CA MET A 147 -6.20 -4.62 -1.54
C MET A 147 -5.59 -3.26 -1.85
N LEU A 148 -6.24 -2.15 -1.48
CA LEU A 148 -5.67 -0.81 -1.66
C LEU A 148 -4.41 -0.60 -0.84
N LEU A 149 -4.39 -1.06 0.41
CA LEU A 149 -3.18 -1.00 1.25
C LEU A 149 -2.04 -1.82 0.65
N SER A 150 -2.32 -3.02 0.14
CA SER A 150 -1.31 -3.86 -0.52
C SER A 150 -0.76 -3.19 -1.79
N LYS A 151 -1.61 -2.56 -2.62
CA LYS A 151 -1.15 -1.79 -3.79
C LYS A 151 -0.23 -0.62 -3.42
N ILE A 152 -0.56 0.09 -2.33
CA ILE A 152 0.28 1.19 -1.81
C ILE A 152 1.64 0.64 -1.39
N ASP A 153 1.69 -0.41 -0.58
CA ASP A 153 2.94 -1.03 -0.09
C ASP A 153 3.79 -1.57 -1.24
N ASN A 154 3.18 -2.26 -2.22
CA ASN A 154 3.88 -2.78 -3.39
C ASN A 154 4.53 -1.65 -4.21
N THR A 155 3.83 -0.53 -4.40
CA THR A 155 4.39 0.60 -5.16
C THR A 155 5.44 1.35 -4.36
N GLN A 156 5.28 1.48 -3.04
CA GLN A 156 6.32 2.04 -2.17
C GLN A 156 7.62 1.24 -2.30
N ARG A 157 7.54 -0.09 -2.20
CA ARG A 157 8.69 -0.98 -2.39
C ARG A 157 9.31 -0.85 -3.79
N MET A 158 8.47 -0.77 -4.82
CA MET A 158 8.91 -0.60 -6.21
C MET A 158 9.73 0.71 -6.38
N VAL A 159 9.23 1.82 -5.85
CA VAL A 159 9.91 3.12 -5.91
C VAL A 159 11.18 3.12 -5.08
N ASP A 160 11.16 2.55 -3.87
CA ASP A 160 12.35 2.44 -3.02
C ASP A 160 13.45 1.60 -3.68
N LEU A 161 13.08 0.51 -4.36
CA LEU A 161 14.01 -0.29 -5.16
C LEU A 161 14.59 0.53 -6.31
N ALA A 162 13.76 1.29 -7.04
CA ALA A 162 14.21 2.17 -8.12
C ALA A 162 15.21 3.23 -7.63
N TRP A 163 14.94 3.85 -6.48
CA TRP A 163 15.85 4.81 -5.85
C TRP A 163 17.15 4.19 -5.38
N THR A 164 17.08 3.01 -4.78
CA THR A 164 18.26 2.25 -4.36
C THR A 164 19.12 1.89 -5.56
N SER A 165 18.51 1.46 -6.66
CA SER A 165 19.19 1.21 -7.93
C SER A 165 19.88 2.46 -8.48
N LYS A 166 19.20 3.62 -8.48
CA LYS A 166 19.80 4.91 -8.89
C LYS A 166 21.00 5.29 -8.02
N ARG A 167 20.90 5.15 -6.70
CA ARG A 167 22.02 5.41 -5.77
C ARG A 167 23.20 4.47 -6.02
N ASN A 168 22.92 3.18 -6.19
CA ASN A 168 23.93 2.18 -6.49
C ASN A 168 24.62 2.46 -7.83
N TYR A 169 23.86 2.83 -8.86
CA TYR A 169 24.41 3.25 -10.15
C TYR A 169 25.34 4.47 -10.02
N LEU A 170 24.91 5.51 -9.30
CA LEU A 170 25.74 6.70 -9.07
C LEU A 170 27.02 6.38 -8.28
N LEU A 171 26.96 5.44 -7.34
CA LEU A 171 28.14 4.98 -6.61
C LEU A 171 29.13 4.27 -7.54
N VAL A 172 28.66 3.40 -8.43
CA VAL A 172 29.53 2.74 -9.42
C VAL A 172 30.20 3.77 -10.34
N VAL A 173 29.43 4.75 -10.82
CA VAL A 173 29.95 5.84 -11.64
C VAL A 173 30.99 6.68 -10.87
N ASP A 174 30.69 7.08 -9.63
CA ASP A 174 31.62 7.84 -8.79
C ASP A 174 32.92 7.07 -8.53
N MET A 175 32.83 5.78 -8.20
CA MET A 175 34.01 4.92 -8.02
C MET A 175 34.86 4.86 -9.29
N SER A 176 34.24 4.74 -10.46
CA SER A 176 34.97 4.71 -11.74
C SER A 176 35.71 6.03 -12.04
N LEU A 177 35.10 7.18 -11.75
CA LEU A 177 35.73 8.49 -11.87
C LEU A 177 36.92 8.61 -10.90
N LYS A 178 36.76 8.17 -9.66
CA LYS A 178 37.83 8.20 -8.64
C LYS A 178 39.06 7.40 -9.07
N PHE A 179 38.88 6.22 -9.65
CA PHE A 179 40.00 5.46 -10.20
C PHE A 179 40.67 6.18 -11.38
N MET A 180 39.90 6.78 -12.29
CA MET A 180 40.46 7.58 -13.38
C MET A 180 41.31 8.74 -12.84
N PHE A 181 40.80 9.47 -11.85
CA PHE A 181 41.55 10.56 -11.19
C PHE A 181 42.80 10.04 -10.47
N LEU A 182 42.73 8.90 -9.79
CA LEU A 182 43.89 8.29 -9.14
C LEU A 182 45.01 7.99 -10.14
N GLY A 183 44.68 7.45 -11.31
CA GLY A 183 45.64 7.21 -12.39
C GLY A 183 46.30 8.50 -12.87
N ILE A 184 45.52 9.56 -13.05
CA ILE A 184 46.01 10.90 -13.43
C ILE A 184 46.93 11.46 -12.33
N LEU A 185 46.57 11.35 -11.06
CA LEU A 185 47.37 11.87 -9.95
C LEU A 185 48.77 11.24 -9.89
N VAL A 186 48.89 9.93 -10.16
CA VAL A 186 50.20 9.26 -10.23
C VAL A 186 51.04 9.83 -11.37
N THR A 187 50.45 10.05 -12.56
CA THR A 187 51.18 10.69 -13.66
C THR A 187 51.52 12.15 -13.38
N HIS A 188 50.68 12.86 -12.65
CA HIS A 188 50.93 14.23 -12.25
C HIS A 188 52.09 14.32 -11.26
N LEU A 189 52.17 13.40 -10.30
CA LEU A 189 53.31 13.29 -9.38
C LEU A 189 54.62 12.99 -10.12
N TRP A 190 54.59 12.04 -11.05
CA TRP A 190 55.75 11.71 -11.88
C TRP A 190 56.21 12.89 -12.72
N THR A 191 55.28 13.53 -13.43
CA THR A 191 55.55 14.73 -14.25
C THR A 191 56.04 15.89 -13.39
N GLY A 192 55.45 16.09 -12.20
CA GLY A 192 55.86 17.11 -11.25
C GLY A 192 57.28 16.93 -10.74
N MET A 193 57.74 15.69 -10.54
CA MET A 193 59.12 15.41 -10.14
C MET A 193 60.14 15.86 -11.21
N PHE A 194 59.85 15.62 -12.50
CA PHE A 194 60.70 16.06 -13.62
C PHE A 194 60.49 17.53 -14.02
N GLY A 195 59.33 18.12 -13.71
CA GLY A 195 58.97 19.50 -13.99
C GLY A 195 59.53 20.53 -13.01
N GLN A 196 60.23 20.08 -11.96
CA GLN A 196 60.87 20.98 -11.00
C GLN A 196 62.15 21.62 -11.55
N ASN A 197 62.47 22.81 -11.04
CA ASN A 197 63.63 23.60 -11.43
C ASN A 197 64.92 23.09 -10.77
N LEU A 198 65.24 21.81 -10.99
CA LEU A 198 66.51 21.20 -10.61
C LEU A 198 67.42 21.14 -11.84
N GLU A 199 68.69 21.50 -11.65
CA GLU A 199 69.74 21.47 -12.67
C GLU A 199 70.18 20.01 -12.88
N SER A 200 69.62 19.38 -13.91
CA SER A 200 69.87 17.98 -14.25
C SER A 200 70.21 17.89 -15.74
N HIS A 201 71.36 17.27 -16.06
CA HIS A 201 71.80 16.97 -17.43
C HIS A 201 70.87 15.99 -18.19
N VAL A 202 69.80 15.50 -17.54
CA VAL A 202 68.77 14.63 -18.15
C VAL A 202 67.79 15.41 -19.05
N LYS A 203 67.75 16.74 -18.93
CA LYS A 203 66.86 17.61 -19.74
C LYS A 203 67.34 17.83 -21.18
N GLU A 204 68.64 17.67 -21.46
CA GLU A 204 69.23 18.01 -22.76
C GLU A 204 69.08 16.91 -23.81
N ASP A 205 68.80 15.67 -23.39
CA ASP A 205 68.72 14.53 -24.30
C ASP A 205 67.26 14.23 -24.73
N SER A 206 67.00 14.31 -26.04
CA SER A 206 65.67 14.12 -26.62
C SER A 206 65.05 12.74 -26.31
N MET A 207 65.88 11.74 -25.98
CA MET A 207 65.42 10.38 -25.68
C MET A 207 64.70 10.28 -24.32
N TRP A 208 65.11 11.03 -23.30
CA TRP A 208 64.50 10.99 -21.97
C TRP A 208 63.11 11.62 -21.95
N PHE A 209 62.91 12.66 -22.75
CA PHE A 209 61.59 13.26 -22.93
C PHE A 209 60.62 12.27 -23.60
N ALA A 210 61.04 11.61 -24.68
CA ALA A 210 60.22 10.61 -25.36
C ALA A 210 59.91 9.41 -24.45
N ALA A 211 60.88 8.94 -23.67
CA ALA A 211 60.71 7.82 -22.74
C ALA A 211 59.73 8.14 -21.60
N THR A 212 59.82 9.33 -21.01
CA THR A 212 58.93 9.75 -19.92
C THR A 212 57.50 10.01 -20.40
N PHE A 213 57.33 10.64 -21.57
CA PHE A 213 56.03 10.83 -22.19
C PHE A 213 55.38 9.49 -22.58
N GLY A 214 56.14 8.61 -23.23
CA GLY A 214 55.70 7.27 -23.58
C GLY A 214 55.33 6.44 -22.35
N GLY A 215 56.14 6.50 -21.28
CA GLY A 215 55.88 5.84 -20.00
C GLY A 215 54.58 6.31 -19.34
N CYS A 216 54.32 7.63 -19.32
CA CYS A 216 53.07 8.17 -18.76
C CYS A 216 51.85 7.74 -19.58
N SER A 217 51.97 7.74 -20.91
CA SER A 217 50.88 7.31 -21.80
C SER A 217 50.56 5.82 -21.64
N ILE A 218 51.60 4.98 -21.55
CA ILE A 218 51.46 3.54 -21.30
C ILE A 218 50.86 3.29 -19.92
N TRP A 219 51.29 4.03 -18.90
CA TRP A 219 50.77 3.91 -17.54
C TRP A 219 49.28 4.22 -17.46
N ILE A 220 48.81 5.33 -18.02
CA ILE A 220 47.39 5.72 -17.97
C ILE A 220 46.50 4.65 -18.61
N VAL A 221 46.89 4.17 -19.79
CA VAL A 221 46.14 3.14 -20.51
C VAL A 221 46.20 1.79 -19.78
N GLY A 222 47.39 1.37 -19.35
CA GLY A 222 47.60 0.12 -18.62
C GLY A 222 46.85 0.08 -17.29
N PHE A 223 46.89 1.18 -16.54
CA PHE A 223 46.18 1.32 -15.27
C PHE A 223 44.66 1.19 -15.46
N TYR A 224 44.08 1.87 -16.46
CA TYR A 224 42.65 1.76 -16.75
C TYR A 224 42.25 0.33 -17.16
N VAL A 225 43.06 -0.35 -17.99
CA VAL A 225 42.83 -1.74 -18.40
C VAL A 225 42.86 -2.69 -17.19
N VAL A 226 43.83 -2.55 -16.30
CA VAL A 226 43.93 -3.39 -15.07
C VAL A 226 42.71 -3.20 -14.18
N VAL A 227 42.28 -1.95 -13.95
CA VAL A 227 41.08 -1.65 -13.16
C VAL A 227 39.83 -2.24 -13.82
N TYR A 228 39.69 -2.10 -15.14
CA TYR A 228 38.55 -2.67 -15.88
C TYR A 228 38.49 -4.20 -15.77
N VAL A 229 39.63 -4.89 -15.96
CA VAL A 229 39.73 -6.35 -15.84
C VAL A 229 39.42 -6.81 -14.41
N TYR A 230 39.92 -6.09 -13.40
CA TYR A 230 39.63 -6.38 -12.00
C TYR A 230 38.12 -6.32 -11.71
N PHE A 231 37.44 -5.25 -12.13
CA PHE A 231 35.99 -5.11 -11.94
C PHE A 231 35.18 -6.17 -12.70
N LYS A 232 35.60 -6.49 -13.93
CA LYS A 232 34.99 -7.57 -14.72
C LYS A 232 35.09 -8.92 -14.01
N SER A 233 36.24 -9.24 -13.41
CA SER A 233 36.44 -10.50 -12.66
C SER A 233 35.57 -10.60 -11.40
N LYS A 234 35.16 -9.46 -10.83
CA LYS A 234 34.27 -9.39 -9.66
C LYS A 234 32.77 -9.40 -10.04
N ASN A 235 32.43 -9.62 -11.31
CA ASN A 235 31.07 -9.51 -11.84
C ASN A 235 30.41 -8.14 -11.62
N ILE A 236 31.21 -7.09 -11.36
CA ILE A 236 30.72 -5.72 -11.27
C ILE A 236 30.89 -5.13 -12.66
N ALA A 237 29.80 -5.13 -13.44
CA ALA A 237 29.77 -4.42 -14.70
C ALA A 237 29.90 -2.92 -14.39
N LEU A 238 31.08 -2.34 -14.68
CA LEU A 238 31.32 -0.91 -14.67
C LEU A 238 30.61 -0.26 -15.87
N SER A 239 29.30 -0.52 -16.00
CA SER A 239 28.50 -0.03 -17.09
C SER A 239 28.04 1.36 -16.74
N TRP A 240 28.50 2.34 -17.50
CA TRP A 240 27.96 3.71 -17.56
C TRP A 240 26.55 3.77 -18.18
N ARG A 241 25.93 2.61 -18.40
CA ARG A 241 24.59 2.49 -18.95
C ARG A 241 23.62 2.58 -17.79
N LYS A 242 22.71 3.54 -17.84
CA LYS A 242 21.58 3.59 -16.90
C LYS A 242 20.89 2.21 -16.92
N PRO A 243 20.79 1.48 -15.80
CA PRO A 243 19.98 0.29 -15.77
C PRO A 243 18.54 0.72 -16.10
N GLY A 244 17.95 0.10 -17.12
CA GLY A 244 16.52 0.22 -17.33
C GLY A 244 15.82 -0.32 -16.09
N PHE A 245 14.86 0.42 -15.55
CA PHE A 245 14.02 -0.10 -14.49
C PHE A 245 13.19 -1.24 -15.10
N VAL A 246 13.53 -2.48 -14.74
CA VAL A 246 12.73 -3.66 -15.06
C VAL A 246 11.84 -3.88 -13.84
N PRO A 247 10.52 -3.63 -13.92
CA PRO A 247 9.61 -4.00 -12.84
C PRO A 247 9.74 -5.52 -12.60
N PRO A 248 9.60 -5.99 -11.35
CA PRO A 248 9.41 -7.41 -11.12
C PRO A 248 8.22 -7.88 -11.97
N GLU A 249 8.42 -8.93 -12.78
CA GLU A 249 7.30 -9.64 -13.41
C GLU A 249 6.43 -10.21 -12.29
N ASP A 250 5.12 -9.99 -12.40
CA ASP A 250 4.08 -10.47 -11.47
C ASP A 250 4.20 -11.97 -11.17
#